data_AF-A0A9E1TMI8-F1
#
_entry.id   AF-A0A9E1TMI8-F1
#
_cell.length_a   1.000
_cell.length_b   1.000
_cell.length_c   1.000
_cell.angle_alpha   90.00
_cell.angle_beta   90.00
_cell.angle_gamma   90.00
#
_symmetry.space_group_name_H-M   'P 1'
#
loop_
_entity.id
_entity.type
_entity.pdbx_description
1 polymer ?
#
loop_
_entity_poly.entity_id
_entity_poly.type
_entity_poly.pdbx_seq_one_letter_code
_entity_poly.pdbx_strand_id
1 'polypeptide(L)'
;MGSELRASEGEYAAEERATGGCACGRVRYRVTGGLRDVVHCHCEPCRRITGHHMAATAARAEDLHLESDETLQWYQRTETVRYGFCSACGGTLFWEATDKANRVSIAAGTLDQPSGLRTGVAIYAGDAGDYHHLDPTIETFDGDQTVD
;
A
#
# COMPACT_ATOMS: atom_id res chain seq x y z
N MET A 1 -20.52 19.39 -49.15
CA MET A 1 -19.28 18.59 -49.10
C MET A 1 -18.73 18.76 -47.69
N GLY A 2 -18.76 17.68 -46.91
CA GLY A 2 -18.42 17.68 -45.50
C GLY A 2 -16.94 17.91 -45.23
N SER A 3 -16.63 18.19 -43.98
CA SER A 3 -16.02 17.17 -43.12
C SER A 3 -16.11 17.63 -41.67
N GLU A 4 -16.68 16.77 -40.85
CA GLU A 4 -16.65 16.81 -39.40
C GLU A 4 -15.20 16.93 -38.89
N LEU A 5 -14.96 17.81 -37.92
CA LEU A 5 -13.80 17.71 -37.05
C LEU A 5 -14.31 17.27 -35.69
N ARG A 6 -14.02 15.99 -35.45
CA ARG A 6 -14.34 15.18 -34.29
C ARG A 6 -13.82 15.83 -33.01
N ALA A 7 -14.67 15.87 -31.99
CA ALA A 7 -14.23 16.04 -30.62
C ALA A 7 -13.22 14.92 -30.31
N SER A 8 -12.01 15.29 -29.92
CA SER A 8 -11.02 14.34 -29.43
C SER A 8 -11.48 13.83 -28.07
N GLU A 9 -11.78 12.53 -28.00
CA GLU A 9 -11.97 11.75 -26.79
C GLU A 9 -10.72 11.89 -25.90
N GLY A 10 -10.83 12.78 -24.92
CA GLY A 10 -9.87 13.02 -23.87
C GLY A 10 -10.63 13.27 -22.58
N GLU A 11 -11.49 12.31 -22.24
CA GLU A 11 -12.17 12.26 -20.95
C GLU A 11 -11.08 12.00 -19.89
N TYR A 12 -10.89 12.98 -19.00
CA TYR A 12 -9.83 13.02 -18.00
C TYR A 12 -9.72 11.72 -17.20
N ALA A 13 -8.86 10.79 -17.65
CA ALA A 13 -8.40 9.72 -16.79
C ALA A 13 -7.74 10.39 -15.59
N ALA A 14 -8.26 10.12 -14.39
CA ALA A 14 -7.63 10.58 -13.15
C ALA A 14 -6.14 10.21 -13.22
N GLU A 15 -5.29 11.22 -13.10
CA GLU A 15 -3.86 11.14 -13.44
C GLU A 15 -3.20 10.00 -12.64
N GLU A 16 -2.70 8.98 -13.33
CA GLU A 16 -2.08 7.81 -12.69
C GLU A 16 -0.85 8.25 -11.85
N ARG A 17 -0.87 7.88 -10.56
CA ARG A 17 0.13 8.28 -9.55
C ARG A 17 1.16 7.21 -9.31
N ALA A 18 0.76 5.94 -9.30
CA ALA A 18 1.67 4.81 -9.16
C ALA A 18 1.03 3.52 -9.69
N THR A 19 1.88 2.57 -10.06
CA THR A 19 1.50 1.19 -10.38
C THR A 19 2.25 0.23 -9.47
N GLY A 20 1.79 -1.01 -9.40
CA GLY A 20 2.48 -2.04 -8.63
C GLY A 20 1.84 -3.41 -8.75
N GLY A 21 2.40 -4.36 -8.02
CA GLY A 21 1.90 -5.72 -7.99
C GLY A 21 2.75 -6.69 -7.19
N CYS A 22 2.28 -7.93 -7.13
CA CYS A 22 3.02 -9.00 -6.46
C CYS A 22 4.22 -9.46 -7.30
N ALA A 23 5.14 -10.20 -6.66
CA ALA A 23 6.37 -10.67 -7.29
C ALA A 23 6.16 -11.54 -8.55
N CYS A 24 5.05 -12.28 -8.65
CA CYS A 24 4.75 -13.11 -9.82
C CYS A 24 3.88 -12.40 -10.87
N GLY A 25 3.48 -11.14 -10.64
CA GLY A 25 2.69 -10.34 -11.57
C GLY A 25 1.22 -10.74 -11.73
N ARG A 26 0.73 -11.73 -10.98
CA ARG A 26 -0.68 -12.17 -11.01
C ARG A 26 -1.63 -11.31 -10.19
N VAL A 27 -1.08 -10.39 -9.40
CA VAL A 27 -1.82 -9.29 -8.81
C VAL A 27 -1.14 -8.02 -9.30
N ARG A 28 -1.89 -7.16 -10.00
CA ARG A 28 -1.45 -5.86 -10.54
C ARG A 28 -2.48 -4.80 -10.19
N TYR A 29 -2.00 -3.61 -9.90
CA TYR A 29 -2.85 -2.49 -9.53
C TYR A 29 -2.26 -1.17 -10.03
N ARG A 30 -3.13 -0.17 -10.13
CA ARG A 30 -2.78 1.24 -10.34
C ARG A 30 -3.46 2.13 -9.31
N VAL A 31 -2.87 3.27 -9.01
CA VAL A 31 -3.36 4.27 -8.06
C VAL A 31 -3.50 5.61 -8.76
N THR A 32 -4.65 6.27 -8.63
CA THR A 32 -4.93 7.58 -9.27
C THR A 32 -4.86 8.77 -8.31
N GLY A 33 -4.86 8.52 -7.01
CA GLY A 33 -4.83 9.54 -5.96
C GLY A 33 -3.50 9.65 -5.23
N GLY A 34 -3.41 10.61 -4.32
CA GLY A 34 -2.22 10.83 -3.51
C GLY A 34 -1.87 9.63 -2.63
N LEU A 35 -0.57 9.36 -2.54
CA LEU A 35 0.01 8.37 -1.64
C LEU A 35 0.68 9.10 -0.48
N ARG A 36 0.41 8.68 0.76
CA ARG A 36 1.18 9.19 1.91
C ARG A 36 2.62 8.65 1.88
N ASP A 37 3.53 9.30 2.59
CA ASP A 37 4.87 8.75 2.83
C ASP A 37 4.79 7.36 3.50
N VAL A 38 5.86 6.58 3.35
CA VAL A 38 5.92 5.20 3.86
C VAL A 38 6.03 5.19 5.38
N VAL A 39 5.22 4.35 6.01
CA VAL A 39 5.26 4.07 7.45
C VAL A 39 5.90 2.71 7.64
N HIS A 40 6.85 2.63 8.56
CA HIS A 40 7.36 1.36 9.06
C HIS A 40 6.56 0.97 10.31
N CYS A 41 5.73 -0.06 10.21
CA CYS A 41 4.97 -0.58 11.34
C CYS A 41 5.67 -1.80 11.95
N HIS A 42 6.06 -1.67 13.21
CA HIS A 42 6.83 -2.67 13.94
C HIS A 42 5.98 -3.55 14.85
N CYS A 43 4.65 -3.38 14.90
CA CYS A 43 3.79 -4.19 15.75
C CYS A 43 3.89 -5.69 15.39
N GLU A 44 3.64 -6.55 16.37
CA GLU A 44 3.82 -8.00 16.19
C GLU A 44 3.06 -8.59 14.98
N PRO A 45 1.79 -8.21 14.70
CA PRO A 45 1.10 -8.67 13.49
C PRO A 45 1.84 -8.32 12.21
N CYS A 46 2.34 -7.09 12.07
CA CYS A 46 3.12 -6.69 10.89
C CYS A 46 4.42 -7.50 10.77
N ARG A 47 5.08 -7.76 11.91
CA ARG A 47 6.24 -8.67 12.01
C ARG A 47 5.96 -10.07 11.52
N ARG A 48 4.88 -10.67 11.98
CA ARG A 48 4.52 -12.04 11.62
C ARG A 48 3.99 -12.17 10.19
N ILE A 49 3.31 -11.15 9.66
CA ILE A 49 2.76 -11.19 8.30
C ILE A 49 3.85 -11.02 7.25
N THR A 50 4.76 -10.07 7.45
CA THR A 50 5.77 -9.73 6.44
C THR A 50 7.12 -10.41 6.66
N GLY A 51 7.33 -11.01 7.84
CA GLY A 51 8.63 -11.55 8.27
C GLY A 51 9.60 -10.46 8.76
N HIS A 52 9.23 -9.18 8.69
CA HIS A 52 9.99 -8.05 9.21
C HIS A 52 9.01 -6.91 9.58
N HIS A 53 9.41 -5.65 9.66
CA HIS A 53 8.41 -4.58 9.81
C HIS A 53 7.61 -4.45 8.51
N MET A 54 6.35 -4.00 8.60
CA MET A 54 5.60 -3.65 7.40
C MET A 54 5.99 -2.24 6.97
N ALA A 55 6.61 -2.09 5.80
CA ALA A 55 6.76 -0.81 5.13
C ALA A 55 5.56 -0.60 4.20
N ALA A 56 4.70 0.37 4.51
CA ALA A 56 3.50 0.64 3.71
C ALA A 56 3.21 2.12 3.52
N THR A 57 2.81 2.49 2.32
CA THR A 57 2.09 3.75 2.02
C THR A 57 0.58 3.54 2.18
N ALA A 58 -0.24 4.55 1.92
CA ALA A 58 -1.69 4.41 1.82
C ALA A 58 -2.29 5.35 0.78
N ALA A 59 -3.29 4.85 0.07
CA ALA A 59 -4.18 5.61 -0.81
C ALA A 59 -5.59 5.63 -0.22
N ARG A 60 -6.48 6.49 -0.74
CA ARG A 60 -7.93 6.31 -0.51
C ARG A 60 -8.38 5.02 -1.20
N ALA A 61 -9.38 4.36 -0.64
CA ALA A 61 -9.88 3.11 -1.24
C ALA A 61 -10.42 3.31 -2.67
N GLU A 62 -11.06 4.46 -2.93
CA GLU A 62 -11.57 4.83 -4.26
C GLU A 62 -10.48 5.08 -5.32
N ASP A 63 -9.24 5.31 -4.89
CA ASP A 63 -8.11 5.61 -5.75
C ASP A 63 -7.29 4.37 -6.14
N LEU A 64 -7.54 3.21 -5.51
CA LEU A 64 -6.85 1.96 -5.79
C LEU A 64 -7.67 1.11 -6.77
N HIS A 65 -7.10 0.84 -7.94
CA HIS A 65 -7.74 0.05 -9.00
C HIS A 65 -6.96 -1.25 -9.23
N LEU A 66 -7.62 -2.39 -9.09
CA LEU A 66 -7.03 -3.70 -9.41
C LEU A 66 -7.13 -3.94 -10.92
N GLU A 67 -6.00 -4.21 -11.56
CA GLU A 67 -5.93 -4.54 -12.98
C GLU A 67 -5.94 -6.06 -13.20
N SER A 68 -5.42 -6.81 -12.23
CA SER A 68 -5.46 -8.26 -12.16
C SER A 68 -5.39 -8.67 -10.69
N ASP A 69 -6.24 -9.61 -10.27
CA ASP A 69 -6.36 -9.98 -8.85
C ASP A 69 -6.80 -11.44 -8.64
N GLU A 70 -6.71 -12.31 -9.65
CA GLU A 70 -7.18 -13.71 -9.56
C GLU A 70 -6.56 -14.48 -8.38
N THR A 71 -5.34 -14.10 -7.98
CA THR A 71 -4.61 -14.73 -6.88
C THR A 71 -4.61 -13.89 -5.62
N LEU A 72 -5.28 -12.72 -5.61
CA LEU A 72 -5.43 -11.92 -4.41
C LEU A 72 -6.35 -12.66 -3.43
N GLN A 73 -5.86 -12.84 -2.21
CA GLN A 73 -6.60 -13.40 -1.09
C GLN A 73 -6.49 -12.49 0.12
N TRP A 74 -7.50 -12.51 0.97
CA TRP A 74 -7.56 -11.71 2.18
C TRP A 74 -7.53 -12.61 3.42
N TYR A 75 -6.58 -12.35 4.30
CA TYR A 75 -6.54 -12.93 5.63
C TYR A 75 -7.23 -11.98 6.63
N GLN A 76 -8.42 -12.39 7.11
CA GLN A 76 -9.18 -11.65 8.11
C GLN A 76 -8.59 -11.91 9.50
N ARG A 77 -7.95 -10.90 10.10
CA ARG A 77 -7.30 -11.03 11.42
C ARG A 77 -8.27 -10.70 12.56
N THR A 78 -9.08 -9.66 12.39
CA THR A 78 -10.12 -9.23 13.34
C THR A 78 -11.40 -8.94 12.56
N GLU A 79 -12.48 -8.51 13.21
CA GLU A 79 -13.70 -8.08 12.52
C GLU A 79 -13.42 -6.94 11.51
N THR A 80 -12.47 -6.07 11.83
CA THR A 80 -12.22 -4.84 11.08
C THR A 80 -10.90 -4.85 10.32
N VAL A 81 -9.94 -5.71 10.68
CA VAL A 81 -8.58 -5.70 10.14
C VAL A 81 -8.31 -6.92 9.25
N ARG A 82 -7.82 -6.68 8.03
CA ARG A 82 -7.43 -7.72 7.08
C ARG A 82 -6.16 -7.40 6.31
N TYR A 83 -5.48 -8.44 5.84
CA TYR A 83 -4.25 -8.37 5.05
C TYR A 83 -4.46 -9.03 3.69
N GLY A 84 -4.13 -8.32 2.61
CA GLY A 84 -4.22 -8.81 1.23
C GLY A 84 -2.88 -9.38 0.78
N PHE A 85 -2.87 -10.60 0.25
CA PHE A 85 -1.67 -11.28 -0.24
C PHE A 85 -1.94 -12.07 -1.53
N CYS A 86 -0.89 -12.32 -2.32
CA CYS A 86 -0.98 -13.18 -3.49
C CYS A 86 -0.83 -14.65 -3.07
N SER A 87 -1.85 -15.47 -3.32
CA SER A 87 -1.84 -16.91 -3.02
C SER A 87 -0.84 -17.71 -3.86
N ALA A 88 -0.37 -17.17 -5.00
CA ALA A 88 0.58 -17.85 -5.87
C ALA A 88 2.05 -17.63 -5.47
N CYS A 89 2.41 -16.46 -4.94
CA CYS A 89 3.79 -16.15 -4.55
C CYS A 89 3.99 -15.78 -3.09
N GLY A 90 2.92 -15.68 -2.30
CA GLY A 90 2.95 -15.32 -0.88
C GLY A 90 3.16 -13.82 -0.59
N GLY A 91 3.35 -12.98 -1.60
CA GLY A 91 3.64 -11.56 -1.41
C GLY A 91 2.48 -10.82 -0.75
N THR A 92 2.73 -10.12 0.36
CA THR A 92 1.78 -9.20 1.00
C THR A 92 1.70 -7.91 0.19
N LEU A 93 0.47 -7.51 -0.19
CA LEU A 93 0.23 -6.29 -0.98
C LEU A 93 -0.52 -5.23 -0.18
N PHE A 94 -1.51 -5.63 0.61
CA PHE A 94 -2.46 -4.68 1.18
C PHE A 94 -2.70 -4.91 2.66
N TRP A 95 -3.10 -3.85 3.34
CA TRP A 95 -3.66 -3.89 4.68
C TRP A 95 -4.82 -2.91 4.77
N GLU A 96 -5.88 -3.34 5.43
CA GLU A 96 -7.09 -2.53 5.64
C GLU A 96 -7.58 -2.66 7.08
N ALA A 97 -8.09 -1.55 7.60
CA ALA A 97 -8.87 -1.49 8.82
C ALA A 97 -10.18 -0.74 8.52
N THR A 98 -11.29 -1.46 8.43
CA THR A 98 -12.60 -0.92 8.01
C THR A 98 -13.23 0.00 9.06
N ASP A 99 -12.77 -0.06 10.31
CA ASP A 99 -13.12 0.85 11.40
C ASP A 99 -12.30 2.14 11.42
N LYS A 100 -11.29 2.25 10.54
CA LYS A 100 -10.47 3.45 10.35
C LYS A 100 -10.88 4.19 9.08
N ALA A 101 -10.20 5.31 8.83
CA ALA A 101 -10.39 6.14 7.63
C ALA A 101 -10.49 5.31 6.34
N ASN A 102 -11.23 5.79 5.34
CA ASN A 102 -11.47 5.14 4.05
C ASN A 102 -10.19 5.03 3.18
N ARG A 103 -9.21 4.25 3.64
CA ARG A 103 -7.88 4.10 3.05
C ARG A 103 -7.46 2.65 3.02
N VAL A 104 -6.68 2.31 2.00
CA VAL A 104 -6.00 1.02 1.85
C VAL A 104 -4.51 1.27 1.98
N SER A 105 -3.86 0.56 2.91
CA SER A 105 -2.41 0.58 2.98
C SER A 105 -1.83 -0.37 1.95
N ILE A 106 -0.81 0.09 1.23
CA ILE A 106 -0.15 -0.64 0.15
C ILE A 106 1.29 -0.91 0.58
N ALA A 107 1.70 -2.18 0.58
CA ALA A 107 3.06 -2.58 0.90
C ALA A 107 4.03 -1.91 -0.10
N ALA A 108 4.91 -1.04 0.40
CA ALA A 108 5.69 -0.12 -0.42
C ALA A 108 6.63 -0.85 -1.40
N GLY A 109 7.12 -2.04 -1.01
CA GLY A 109 7.95 -2.89 -1.86
C GLY A 109 7.23 -3.52 -3.05
N THR A 110 5.90 -3.37 -3.16
CA THR A 110 5.12 -3.86 -4.30
C THR A 110 4.87 -2.78 -5.36
N LEU A 111 5.24 -1.52 -5.09
CA LEU A 111 5.16 -0.44 -6.06
C LEU A 111 6.26 -0.60 -7.13
N ASP A 112 5.92 -0.32 -8.37
CA ASP A 112 6.93 -0.19 -9.42
C ASP A 112 7.81 1.04 -9.15
N GLN A 113 9.09 0.94 -9.52
CA GLN A 113 10.06 2.02 -9.30
C GLN A 113 10.16 2.94 -10.53
N PRO A 114 10.36 4.26 -10.35
CA PRO A 114 10.48 4.95 -9.06
C PRO A 114 9.11 5.28 -8.44
N SER A 115 8.95 5.06 -7.14
CA SER A 115 7.72 5.44 -6.43
C SER A 115 7.67 6.92 -6.02
N GLY A 116 8.84 7.56 -5.88
CA GLY A 116 8.94 8.95 -5.40
C GLY A 116 8.64 9.13 -3.90
N LEU A 117 8.33 8.05 -3.17
CA LEU A 117 8.03 8.08 -1.75
C LEU A 117 9.30 7.96 -0.90
N ARG A 118 9.25 8.51 0.31
CA ARG A 118 10.26 8.31 1.35
C ARG A 118 9.66 7.63 2.58
N THR A 119 10.49 7.08 3.45
CA THR A 119 10.03 6.69 4.78
C THR A 119 9.81 7.94 5.62
N GLY A 120 8.59 8.12 6.11
CA GLY A 120 8.22 9.24 6.97
C GLY A 120 8.47 8.93 8.44
N VAL A 121 7.86 7.85 8.95
CA VAL A 121 7.87 7.52 10.39
C VAL A 121 7.95 6.01 10.62
N ALA A 122 8.38 5.63 11.83
CA ALA A 122 8.26 4.27 12.35
C ALA A 122 7.30 4.25 13.55
N ILE A 123 6.25 3.43 13.48
CA ILE A 123 5.25 3.26 14.54
C ILE A 123 5.41 1.90 15.24
N TYR A 124 4.98 1.83 16.50
CA TYR A 124 5.27 0.72 17.41
C TYR A 124 6.77 0.43 17.53
N ALA A 125 7.60 1.48 17.53
CA ALA A 125 9.06 1.38 17.50
C ALA A 125 9.65 0.54 18.66
N GLY A 126 9.10 0.66 19.87
CA GLY A 126 9.47 -0.20 21.00
C GLY A 126 9.21 -1.70 20.79
N ASP A 127 8.34 -2.06 19.83
CA ASP A 127 8.07 -3.45 19.44
C ASP A 127 8.98 -3.92 18.29
N ALA A 128 9.97 -3.14 17.85
CA ALA A 128 10.90 -3.58 16.81
C ALA A 128 11.52 -4.93 17.17
N GLY A 129 11.75 -5.77 16.16
CA GLY A 129 12.49 -7.02 16.36
C GLY A 129 13.84 -6.72 16.99
N ASP A 130 14.25 -7.52 17.97
CA ASP A 130 15.52 -7.37 18.69
C ASP A 130 16.76 -7.41 17.77
N TYR A 131 16.62 -8.01 16.59
CA TYR A 131 17.62 -8.04 15.52
C TYR A 131 17.62 -6.80 14.60
N HIS A 132 16.68 -5.87 14.75
CA HIS A 132 16.50 -4.74 13.86
C HIS A 132 16.87 -3.42 14.52
N HIS A 133 17.86 -2.75 13.95
CA HIS A 133 18.21 -1.39 14.34
C HIS A 133 17.38 -0.39 13.53
N LEU A 134 16.62 0.46 14.24
CA LEU A 134 15.88 1.56 13.63
C LEU A 134 16.86 2.64 13.16
N ASP A 135 16.57 3.22 12.00
CA ASP A 135 17.30 4.38 11.50
C ASP A 135 17.03 5.58 12.45
N PRO A 136 18.07 6.16 13.09
CA PRO A 136 17.89 7.25 14.04
C PRO A 136 17.42 8.57 13.40
N THR A 137 17.40 8.66 12.08
CA THR A 137 16.94 9.84 11.33
C THR A 137 15.43 9.82 11.05
N ILE A 138 14.77 8.67 11.29
CA ILE A 138 13.34 8.51 11.09
C ILE A 138 12.63 8.77 12.42
N GLU A 139 11.56 9.57 12.40
CA GLU A 139 10.76 9.82 13.60
C GLU A 139 10.06 8.54 14.07
N THR A 140 10.09 8.28 15.37
CA THR A 140 9.60 7.03 15.97
C THR A 140 8.47 7.26 16.98
N PHE A 141 7.48 6.38 17.00
CA PHE A 141 6.37 6.37 17.95
C PHE A 141 6.14 4.96 18.52
N ASP A 142 5.76 4.85 19.80
CA ASP A 142 5.51 3.55 20.46
C ASP A 142 4.08 3.01 20.26
N GLY A 143 3.22 3.74 19.55
CA GLY A 143 1.85 3.34 19.28
C GLY A 143 1.42 3.69 17.87
N ASP A 144 0.14 3.44 17.58
CA ASP A 144 -0.47 3.85 16.32
C ASP A 144 -0.42 5.37 16.17
N GLN A 145 -0.17 5.84 14.96
CA GLN A 145 -0.21 7.24 14.59
C GLN A 145 -0.83 7.38 13.21
N THR A 146 -1.77 8.31 13.09
CA THR A 146 -2.25 8.74 11.78
C THR A 146 -1.23 9.70 11.21
N VAL A 147 -0.51 9.27 10.18
CA VAL A 147 0.25 10.18 9.31
C VAL A 147 -0.59 10.48 8.08
N ASP A 148 -0.92 11.76 7.91
CA ASP A 148 -1.70 12.27 6.78
C ASP A 148 -0.84 12.47 5.52
#